data_AF-A0A662VUL5-F1
#
_entry.id   AF-A0A662VUL5-F1
#
_cell.length_a   1.000
_cell.length_b   1.000
_cell.length_c   1.000
_cell.angle_alpha   90.00
_cell.angle_beta   90.00
_cell.angle_gamma   90.00
#
_symmetry.space_group_name_H-M   'P 1'
#
loop_
_entity.id
_entity.type
_entity.pdbx_description
1 polymer ?
#
loop_
_entity_poly.entity_id
_entity_poly.type
_entity_poly.pdbx_seq_one_letter_code
_entity_poly.pdbx_strand_id
1 'polypeptide(L)' 'MKELYEKMIDEAMAAQRADVETVKRKRGQEFVIEDTKAYVDAANKMKAMGDQSKAVFRLHVDSINAHYEILK' A
#
# COMPACT_ATOMS: atom_id res chain seq x y z
N MET A 1 -18.02 3.26 -13.61
CA MET A 1 -17.18 4.46 -13.40
C MET A 1 -17.18 4.92 -11.95
N LYS A 2 -18.34 5.24 -11.35
CA LYS A 2 -18.41 5.66 -9.93
C LYS A 2 -17.72 4.68 -8.97
N GLU A 3 -18.07 3.39 -9.03
CA GLU A 3 -17.48 2.35 -8.18
C GLU A 3 -15.97 2.19 -8.36
N LEU A 4 -15.49 2.30 -9.61
CA LEU A 4 -14.05 2.26 -9.91
C LEU A 4 -13.32 3.45 -9.28
N TYR A 5 -13.90 4.65 -9.36
CA TYR A 5 -13.32 5.85 -8.76
C TYR A 5 -13.36 5.80 -7.23
N GLU A 6 -14.48 5.38 -6.63
CA GLU A 6 -14.58 5.17 -5.19
C GLU A 6 -13.51 4.19 -4.70
N LYS A 7 -13.38 3.05 -5.37
CA LYS A 7 -12.31 2.09 -5.09
C LYS A 7 -10.91 2.72 -5.19
N MET A 8 -10.61 3.44 -6.26
CA MET A 8 -9.30 4.06 -6.44
C MET A 8 -8.99 5.08 -5.34
N ILE A 9 -10.00 5.86 -4.93
CA ILE A 9 -9.89 6.82 -3.83
C ILE A 9 -9.66 6.07 -2.51
N ASP A 10 -10.44 5.03 -2.22
CA ASP A 10 -10.31 4.27 -0.98
C ASP A 10 -8.95 3.58 -0.85
N GLU A 11 -8.45 2.98 -1.93
CA GLU A 11 -7.11 2.36 -1.99
C GLU A 11 -6.01 3.41 -1.77
N ALA A 12 -6.09 4.57 -2.44
CA ALA A 12 -5.12 5.64 -2.30
C ALA A 12 -5.13 6.26 -0.89
N MET A 13 -6.32 6.52 -0.33
CA MET A 13 -6.47 7.08 1.01
C MET A 13 -6.05 6.09 2.09
N ALA A 14 -6.27 4.79 1.91
CA ALA A 14 -5.80 3.77 2.83
C ALA A 14 -4.26 3.71 2.89
N ALA A 15 -3.59 3.72 1.73
CA ALA A 15 -2.14 3.74 1.65
C ALA A 15 -1.56 5.03 2.28
N GLN A 16 -2.09 6.19 1.88
CA GLN A 16 -1.65 7.49 2.41
C GLN A 16 -1.83 7.59 3.93
N ARG A 17 -2.95 7.09 4.47
CA ARG A 17 -3.21 7.09 5.91
C ARG A 17 -2.24 6.18 6.63
N ALA A 18 -1.92 5.00 6.08
CA ALA A 18 -0.94 4.09 6.65
C ALA A 18 0.45 4.75 6.79
N ASP A 19 0.90 5.46 5.75
CA ASP A 19 2.17 6.19 5.76
C ASP A 19 2.17 7.31 6.80
N VAL A 20 1.17 8.19 6.76
CA VAL A 20 1.14 9.37 7.63
C VAL A 20 1.01 8.99 9.10
N GLU A 21 0.17 8.02 9.44
CA GLU A 21 0.00 7.59 10.83
C GLU A 21 1.27 6.89 11.35
N THR A 22 1.95 6.10 10.52
CA THR A 22 3.24 5.49 10.89
C THR A 22 4.29 6.56 11.14
N VAL A 23 4.46 7.52 10.22
CA VAL A 23 5.40 8.63 10.38
C VAL A 23 5.06 9.48 11.61
N LYS A 24 3.78 9.79 11.85
CA LYS A 24 3.38 10.52 13.07
C LYS A 24 3.80 9.79 14.35
N ARG A 25 3.58 8.48 14.41
CA ARG A 25 3.93 7.65 15.58
C ARG A 25 5.44 7.50 15.79
N LYS A 26 6.22 7.43 14.69
CA LYS A 26 7.67 7.18 14.72
C LYS A 26 8.54 8.42 14.52
N ARG A 27 7.93 9.61 14.37
CA ARG A 27 8.66 10.87 14.21
C ARG A 27 9.63 11.10 15.38
N GLY A 28 10.91 11.24 15.06
CA GLY A 28 11.97 11.46 16.05
C GLY A 28 12.41 10.19 16.81
N GLN A 29 11.95 9.02 16.38
CA GLN A 29 12.37 7.71 16.90
C GLN A 29 13.14 6.95 15.82
N GLU A 30 13.70 5.80 16.19
CA GLU A 30 14.23 4.85 15.22
C GLU A 30 13.12 4.36 14.28
N PHE A 31 13.41 4.33 12.99
CA PHE A 31 12.50 3.92 11.94
C PHE A 31 13.12 2.76 11.17
N VAL A 32 12.51 1.58 11.28
CA VAL A 32 12.98 0.33 10.65
C VAL A 32 11.99 -0.14 9.58
N ILE A 33 12.39 -1.10 8.74
CA ILE A 33 11.53 -1.58 7.64
C ILE A 33 10.21 -2.14 8.17
N GLU A 34 10.21 -2.80 9.32
CA GLU A 34 8.99 -3.33 9.94
C GLU A 34 7.93 -2.27 10.23
N ASP A 35 8.32 -1.01 10.45
CA ASP A 35 7.38 0.08 10.67
C ASP A 35 6.52 0.36 9.43
N THR A 36 7.01 0.01 8.24
CA THR A 36 6.29 0.18 6.96
C THR A 36 5.21 -0.89 6.71
N LYS A 37 5.07 -1.89 7.59
CA LYS A 37 4.14 -3.02 7.41
C LYS A 37 2.70 -2.58 7.15
N ALA A 38 2.26 -1.47 7.76
CA ALA A 38 0.93 -0.92 7.56
C ALA A 38 0.66 -0.53 6.09
N TYR A 39 1.66 0.03 5.40
CA TYR A 39 1.56 0.34 3.97
C TYR A 39 1.49 -0.94 3.14
N VAL A 40 2.37 -1.91 3.42
CA VAL A 40 2.37 -3.23 2.76
C VAL A 40 1.00 -3.91 2.87
N ASP A 41 0.37 -3.83 4.05
CA ASP A 41 -0.97 -4.37 4.28
C ASP A 41 -2.08 -3.61 3.54
N ALA A 42 -1.92 -2.32 3.31
CA ALA A 42 -2.82 -1.55 2.47
C ALA A 42 -2.67 -1.94 0.99
N ALA A 43 -1.43 -2.04 0.50
CA ALA A 43 -1.13 -2.45 -0.87
C ALA A 43 -1.65 -3.87 -1.16
N ASN A 44 -1.48 -4.82 -0.22
CA ASN A 44 -1.97 -6.20 -0.35
C ASN A 44 -3.50 -6.33 -0.47
N LYS A 45 -4.26 -5.29 -0.13
CA LYS A 45 -5.72 -5.25 -0.31
C LYS A 45 -6.14 -4.75 -1.69
N MET A 46 -5.22 -4.16 -2.46
CA MET A 46 -5.51 -3.64 -3.79
C MET A 46 -5.83 -4.76 -4.77
N LYS A 47 -6.91 -4.59 -5.56
CA LYS A 47 -7.35 -5.59 -6.54
C LYS A 47 -7.72 -4.91 -7.85
N ALA A 48 -7.49 -5.54 -8.99
CA ALA A 48 -8.00 -4.98 -10.25
C ALA A 48 -9.54 -5.05 -10.30
N MET A 49 -10.19 -4.00 -10.81
CA MET A 49 -11.64 -3.92 -11.04
C MET A 49 -11.92 -3.42 -12.47
N GLY A 50 -12.96 -3.98 -13.11
CA GLY A 50 -13.32 -3.62 -14.48
C GLY A 50 -12.17 -3.91 -15.46
N ASP A 51 -11.83 -2.94 -16.30
CA ASP A 51 -10.79 -3.05 -17.33
C ASP A 51 -9.37 -2.83 -16.79
N GLN A 52 -9.19 -2.68 -15.47
CA GLN A 52 -7.87 -2.58 -14.87
C GLN A 52 -7.07 -3.87 -15.12
N SER A 53 -5.80 -3.71 -15.52
CA SER A 53 -4.92 -4.85 -15.77
C SER A 53 -4.57 -5.60 -14.48
N LYS A 54 -5.01 -6.85 -14.38
CA LYS A 54 -4.64 -7.76 -13.29
C LYS A 54 -3.12 -7.94 -13.18
N ALA A 55 -2.42 -7.95 -14.31
CA ALA A 55 -0.96 -8.11 -14.33
C ALA A 55 -0.24 -6.92 -13.70
N VAL A 56 -0.76 -5.69 -13.90
CA VAL A 56 -0.18 -4.48 -13.30
C VAL A 56 -0.39 -4.45 -11.78
N PHE A 57 -1.60 -4.77 -11.30
CA PHE A 57 -1.85 -4.86 -9.85
C PHE A 57 -0.99 -5.93 -9.20
N ARG A 58 -0.89 -7.11 -9.82
CA ARG A 58 -0.01 -8.18 -9.33
C ARG A 58 1.44 -7.71 -9.28
N LEU A 59 1.97 -7.14 -10.36
CA LEU A 59 3.35 -6.63 -10.40
C LEU A 59 3.61 -5.61 -9.29
N HIS A 60 2.67 -4.69 -9.06
CA HIS A 60 2.78 -3.68 -8.00
C HIS A 60 2.82 -4.30 -6.60
N VAL A 61 1.88 -5.20 -6.30
CA VAL A 61 1.78 -5.88 -4.99
C VAL A 61 2.98 -6.80 -4.75
N ASP A 62 3.37 -7.60 -5.75
CA ASP A 62 4.52 -8.51 -5.67
C ASP A 62 5.82 -7.72 -5.47
N SER A 63 5.98 -6.59 -6.17
CA SER A 63 7.12 -5.70 -5.99
C SER A 63 7.18 -5.16 -4.55
N ILE A 64 6.09 -4.64 -4.01
CA ILE A 64 6.06 -4.11 -2.64
C ILE A 64 6.43 -5.18 -1.61
N ASN A 65 5.85 -6.38 -1.72
CA ASN A 65 6.18 -7.49 -0.82
C ASN A 65 7.65 -7.90 -0.96
N ALA A 66 8.19 -7.96 -2.18
CA ALA A 66 9.59 -8.27 -2.39
C ALA A 66 10.52 -7.24 -1.75
N HIS A 67 10.24 -5.94 -1.87
CA HIS A 67 11.03 -4.89 -1.22
C HIS A 67 10.98 -5.01 0.30
N TYR A 68 9.79 -5.27 0.86
CA TYR A 68 9.62 -5.44 2.30
C TYR A 68 10.42 -6.63 2.83
N GLU A 69 10.33 -7.81 2.19
CA GLU A 69 11.03 -9.02 2.63
C GLU A 69 12.55 -8.96 2.42
N ILE A 70 13.03 -8.25 1.38
CA ILE A 70 14.47 -8.12 1.11
C ILE A 70 15.13 -7.13 2.08
N LEU A 71 14.43 -6.07 2.47
CA LEU A 71 14.99 -4.99 3.27
C LEU A 71 14.80 -5.17 4.79
N LYS A 72 13.83 -5.99 5.19
CA LYS A 72 13.59 -6.36 6.58
C LYS A 72 14.74 -7.19 7.14
#